data_AF-A0A194XNG5-F1
#
_entry.id   AF-A0A194XNG5-F1
#
_cell.length_a   1.000
_cell.length_b   1.000
_cell.length_c   1.000
_cell.angle_alpha   90.00
_cell.angle_beta   90.00
_cell.angle_gamma   90.00
#
_symmetry.space_group_name_H-M   'P 1'
#
loop_
_entity.id
_entity.type
_entity.pdbx_description
1 polymer ?
#
loop_
_entity_poly.entity_id
_entity_poly.type
_entity_poly.pdbx_seq_one_letter_code
_entity_poly.pdbx_strand_id
1 'polypeptide(L)'
;MGLPPWETSDSQLFALITGANSGLGYSIAARMIDEFITTPGTSPKKHLILILCTRSPMKTRFTISRLRAHLRKQADYSPYAAKQRAKMEEQGAEYKWEDTVQRVHLVGVEADLCNLKSVYALADKLVNGTVGSPDATTMDGLKLPHGSPGTQSYSKDIQQDTWALSQKPGSIGAQRAWGWGLSGLRIPRLDAVILTAGIGGWKEGWRGLDWPLAIKTVLFDTIEAVTWPTYKLADIGAVVKSQLSSNSESSVSEDTQPLLDNQQKVVEPPLSSVFCSNVFGHYILAHELMPLLSRPASSASTSGGKIVWVSSVESLEEQFSLDDIQGLKSTHPYESSKRLIDYISLTSELPSVQRISAPYFDPSNTTTASKENQAIPKISLVRPKMYLTHPGIFASDIMPLPGFLVFIYKLVFYFVRWIGSPWHPIDPYKAAVAPAWIALTDPDALDDMDGHGLAKHKWGSATDTGGEERVMKTEVPGWGWNGEIGEIDAEKRKGRKRSTADATKESREDFEITGAKCWSEMEKLRVEWESILGVKGSNGQGR
;
A
#
# COMPACT_ATOMS: atom_id res chain seq x y z
N MET A 1 17.11 -27.16 10.10
CA MET A 1 17.62 -25.79 9.83
C MET A 1 16.88 -24.85 10.76
N GLY A 2 17.59 -24.04 11.55
CA GLY A 2 16.95 -23.15 12.53
C GLY A 2 16.01 -22.17 11.85
N LEU A 3 14.91 -21.80 12.52
CA LEU A 3 14.07 -20.68 12.13
C LEU A 3 14.99 -19.47 11.86
N PRO A 4 14.78 -18.69 10.78
CA PRO A 4 15.59 -17.49 10.56
C PRO A 4 15.52 -16.62 11.83
N PRO A 5 16.64 -15.98 12.24
CA PRO A 5 16.64 -15.19 13.46
C PRO A 5 15.73 -13.99 13.24
N TRP A 6 14.50 -14.02 13.74
CA TRP A 6 13.51 -12.93 13.68
C TRP A 6 13.90 -11.79 14.63
N GLU A 7 15.16 -11.40 14.55
CA GLU A 7 15.84 -10.42 15.38
C GLU A 7 16.13 -9.19 14.51
N THR A 8 16.30 -8.03 15.14
CA THR A 8 16.66 -6.81 14.42
C THR A 8 18.07 -6.95 13.81
N SER A 9 18.15 -7.11 12.48
CA SER A 9 19.40 -7.19 11.72
C SER A 9 19.27 -6.51 10.36
N ASP A 10 20.32 -5.86 9.86
CA ASP A 10 20.41 -5.27 8.52
C ASP A 10 20.32 -6.33 7.39
N SER A 11 20.36 -7.62 7.75
CA SER A 11 20.15 -8.74 6.83
C SER A 11 18.66 -9.03 6.55
N GLN A 12 17.72 -8.26 7.08
CA GLN A 12 16.29 -8.50 6.91
C GLN A 12 15.56 -7.25 6.46
N LEU A 13 14.61 -7.41 5.54
CA LEU A 13 13.71 -6.35 5.08
C LEU A 13 12.26 -6.78 5.32
N PHE A 14 11.57 -6.11 6.24
CA PHE A 14 10.16 -6.30 6.56
C PHE A 14 9.31 -5.26 5.84
N ALA A 15 8.47 -5.72 4.89
CA ALA A 15 7.58 -4.86 4.13
C ALA A 15 6.12 -5.28 4.27
N LEU A 16 5.25 -4.36 4.69
CA LEU A 16 3.80 -4.54 4.71
C LEU A 16 3.18 -3.96 3.42
N ILE A 17 2.37 -4.75 2.71
CA ILE A 17 1.67 -4.31 1.50
C ILE A 17 0.17 -4.42 1.72
N THR A 18 -0.52 -3.28 1.65
CA THR A 18 -1.99 -3.23 1.69
C THR A 18 -2.60 -3.54 0.33
N GLY A 19 -3.73 -4.24 0.30
CA GLY A 19 -4.43 -4.57 -0.95
C GLY A 19 -3.68 -5.60 -1.80
N ALA A 20 -2.92 -6.50 -1.19
CA ALA A 20 -1.98 -7.39 -1.88
C ALA A 20 -2.64 -8.50 -2.73
N ASN A 21 -3.97 -8.64 -2.72
CA ASN A 21 -4.66 -9.78 -3.33
C ASN A 21 -4.65 -9.80 -4.88
N SER A 22 -4.68 -8.62 -5.50
CA SER A 22 -4.76 -8.48 -6.97
C SER A 22 -4.21 -7.13 -7.42
N GLY A 23 -4.26 -6.86 -8.72
CA GLY A 23 -3.90 -5.58 -9.30
C GLY A 23 -2.51 -5.10 -8.90
N LEU A 24 -2.43 -3.85 -8.45
CA LEU A 24 -1.19 -3.16 -8.11
C LEU A 24 -0.51 -3.76 -6.87
N GLY A 25 -1.25 -4.00 -5.78
CA GLY A 25 -0.67 -4.52 -4.54
C GLY A 25 0.01 -5.90 -4.71
N TYR A 26 -0.65 -6.82 -5.44
CA TYR A 26 -0.04 -8.11 -5.82
C TYR A 26 1.22 -7.90 -6.66
N SER A 27 1.14 -6.98 -7.63
CA SER A 27 2.23 -6.71 -8.56
C SER A 27 3.44 -6.08 -7.89
N ILE A 28 3.24 -5.24 -6.87
CA ILE A 28 4.32 -4.71 -6.02
C ILE A 28 5.00 -5.83 -5.26
N ALA A 29 4.23 -6.75 -4.64
CA ALA A 29 4.82 -7.90 -3.97
C ALA A 29 5.66 -8.76 -4.92
N ALA A 30 5.14 -9.08 -6.11
CA ALA A 30 5.85 -9.82 -7.14
C ALA A 30 7.11 -9.08 -7.62
N ARG A 31 7.02 -7.77 -7.85
CA ARG A 31 8.14 -6.93 -8.29
C ARG A 31 9.23 -6.85 -7.25
N MET A 32 8.87 -6.66 -5.98
CA MET A 32 9.83 -6.64 -4.88
C MET A 32 10.58 -7.96 -4.76
N ILE A 33 9.91 -9.11 -4.98
CA ILE A 33 10.57 -10.42 -5.02
C ILE A 33 11.62 -10.46 -6.15
N ASP A 34 11.22 -10.06 -7.36
CA ASP A 34 12.09 -10.13 -8.53
C ASP A 34 13.30 -9.20 -8.40
N GLU A 35 13.10 -7.95 -7.97
CA GLU A 35 14.18 -6.99 -7.77
C GLU A 35 15.09 -7.40 -6.62
N PHE A 36 14.55 -7.91 -5.51
CA PHE A 36 15.35 -8.40 -4.39
C PHE A 36 16.31 -9.53 -4.81
N ILE A 37 15.83 -10.47 -5.63
CA ILE A 37 16.62 -11.63 -6.11
C ILE A 37 17.64 -11.22 -7.16
N THR A 38 17.24 -10.35 -8.09
CA THR A 38 18.04 -10.05 -9.29
C THR A 38 19.02 -8.90 -9.10
N THR A 39 18.84 -8.05 -8.07
CA THR A 39 19.74 -6.94 -7.78
C THR A 39 21.13 -7.47 -7.38
N PRO A 40 22.20 -7.14 -8.12
CA PRO A 40 23.54 -7.65 -7.86
C PRO A 40 24.11 -7.30 -6.48
N GLY A 41 23.68 -6.17 -5.89
CA GLY A 41 24.10 -5.71 -4.57
C GLY A 41 23.44 -6.42 -3.38
N THR A 42 22.43 -7.26 -3.62
CA THR A 42 21.74 -7.96 -2.54
C THR A 42 22.57 -9.14 -2.04
N SER A 43 23.16 -9.01 -0.86
CA SER A 43 23.93 -10.09 -0.21
C SER A 43 23.12 -11.40 -0.13
N PRO A 44 23.74 -12.58 -0.36
CA PRO A 44 23.08 -13.88 -0.21
C PRO A 44 22.49 -14.14 1.18
N LYS A 45 22.98 -13.44 2.21
CA LYS A 45 22.48 -13.54 3.59
C LYS A 45 21.25 -12.66 3.86
N LYS A 46 20.89 -11.77 2.92
CA LYS A 46 19.68 -10.94 3.07
C LYS A 46 18.43 -11.78 2.88
N HIS A 47 17.40 -11.47 3.68
CA HIS A 47 16.06 -12.02 3.60
C HIS A 47 15.02 -10.93 3.37
N LEU A 48 14.02 -11.22 2.54
CA LEU A 48 12.85 -10.39 2.29
C LEU A 48 11.65 -11.00 3.01
N ILE A 49 10.97 -10.22 3.85
CA ILE A 49 9.78 -10.62 4.58
C ILE A 49 8.62 -9.75 4.08
N LEU A 50 7.72 -10.33 3.30
CA LEU A 50 6.51 -9.65 2.83
C LEU A 50 5.31 -10.01 3.69
N ILE A 51 4.74 -9.00 4.32
CA ILE A 51 3.48 -9.08 5.08
C ILE A 51 2.37 -8.60 4.15
N LEU A 52 1.50 -9.52 3.75
CA LEU A 52 0.49 -9.28 2.72
C LEU A 52 -0.86 -9.06 3.39
N CYS A 53 -1.34 -7.83 3.35
CA CYS A 53 -2.63 -7.46 3.90
C CYS A 53 -3.73 -7.61 2.85
N THR A 54 -4.69 -8.51 3.11
CA THR A 54 -5.88 -8.72 2.27
C THR A 54 -7.16 -8.54 3.08
N ARG A 55 -8.34 -8.66 2.45
CA ARG A 55 -9.63 -8.51 3.15
C ARG A 55 -10.11 -9.79 3.84
N SER A 56 -9.56 -10.96 3.50
CA SER A 56 -10.02 -12.22 4.07
C SER A 56 -8.96 -13.31 4.03
N PRO A 57 -9.01 -14.29 4.95
CA PRO A 57 -8.01 -15.37 4.98
C PRO A 57 -7.93 -16.18 3.68
N MET A 58 -9.05 -16.35 2.98
CA MET A 58 -9.08 -17.04 1.67
C MET A 58 -8.28 -16.28 0.61
N LYS A 59 -8.45 -14.95 0.55
CA LYS A 59 -7.67 -14.08 -0.33
C LYS A 59 -6.19 -14.12 0.03
N THR A 60 -5.86 -14.09 1.32
CA THR A 60 -4.49 -14.22 1.82
C THR A 60 -3.83 -15.52 1.33
N ARG A 61 -4.51 -16.68 1.48
CA ARG A 61 -4.03 -17.98 0.97
C ARG A 61 -3.76 -17.97 -0.52
N PHE A 62 -4.75 -17.53 -1.31
CA PHE A 62 -4.63 -17.49 -2.76
C PHE A 62 -3.48 -16.60 -3.23
N THR A 63 -3.32 -15.45 -2.57
CA THR A 63 -2.24 -14.49 -2.84
C THR A 63 -0.87 -15.11 -2.60
N ILE A 64 -0.67 -15.70 -1.42
CA ILE A 64 0.61 -16.32 -1.04
C ILE A 64 0.94 -17.49 -1.98
N SER A 65 -0.04 -18.34 -2.30
CA SER A 65 0.15 -19.44 -3.26
C SER A 65 0.66 -18.94 -4.62
N ARG A 66 0.03 -17.90 -5.16
CA ARG A 66 0.44 -17.29 -6.44
C ARG A 66 1.82 -16.64 -6.37
N LEU A 67 2.15 -15.95 -5.29
CA LEU A 67 3.48 -15.35 -5.10
C LEU A 67 4.57 -16.42 -4.91
N ARG A 68 4.29 -17.55 -4.26
CA ARG A 68 5.21 -18.71 -4.19
C ARG A 68 5.46 -19.29 -5.58
N ALA A 69 4.42 -19.43 -6.40
CA ALA A 69 4.56 -19.89 -7.79
C ALA A 69 5.39 -18.89 -8.63
N HIS A 70 5.16 -17.59 -8.46
CA HIS A 70 5.95 -16.53 -9.10
C HIS A 70 7.42 -16.58 -8.68
N LEU A 71 7.69 -16.65 -7.38
CA LEU A 71 9.03 -16.78 -6.80
C LEU A 71 9.77 -18.00 -7.35
N ARG A 72 9.11 -19.17 -7.42
CA ARG A 72 9.70 -20.37 -8.01
C ARG A 72 10.01 -20.17 -9.49
N LYS A 73 9.09 -19.56 -10.24
CA LYS A 73 9.35 -19.21 -11.65
C LYS A 73 10.60 -18.35 -11.79
N GLN A 74 10.77 -17.37 -10.90
CA GLN A 74 11.93 -16.50 -10.90
C GLN A 74 13.23 -17.21 -10.49
N ALA A 75 13.18 -18.08 -9.47
CA ALA A 75 14.35 -18.77 -8.95
C ALA A 75 14.82 -19.95 -9.82
N ASP A 76 13.90 -20.64 -10.50
CA ASP A 76 14.15 -21.91 -11.19
C ASP A 76 14.10 -21.78 -12.73
N TYR A 77 13.13 -21.05 -13.27
CA TYR A 77 12.82 -21.08 -14.71
C TYR A 77 13.14 -19.79 -15.46
N SER A 78 13.62 -18.75 -14.78
CA SER A 78 13.84 -17.42 -15.39
C SER A 78 15.18 -17.29 -16.12
N PRO A 79 15.37 -16.24 -16.93
CA PRO A 79 16.68 -15.88 -17.48
C PRO A 79 17.73 -15.64 -16.39
N TYR A 80 17.33 -15.15 -15.21
CA TYR A 80 18.23 -15.03 -14.06
C TYR A 80 18.71 -16.41 -13.60
N ALA A 81 17.80 -17.38 -13.44
CA ALA A 81 18.14 -18.74 -13.03
C ALA A 81 19.08 -19.41 -14.05
N ALA A 82 18.83 -19.22 -15.35
CA ALA A 82 19.72 -19.72 -16.41
C ALA A 82 21.14 -19.12 -16.30
N LYS A 83 21.26 -17.81 -16.05
CA LYS A 83 22.56 -17.15 -15.82
C LYS A 83 23.26 -17.67 -14.58
N GLN A 84 22.54 -17.89 -13.47
CA GLN A 84 23.14 -18.43 -12.24
C GLN A 84 23.62 -19.87 -12.43
N ARG A 85 22.87 -20.72 -13.15
CA ARG A 85 23.29 -22.08 -13.49
C ARG A 85 24.60 -22.10 -14.25
N ALA A 86 24.68 -21.32 -15.34
CA ALA A 86 25.90 -21.22 -16.14
C ALA A 86 27.09 -20.76 -15.29
N LYS A 87 26.90 -19.73 -14.45
CA LYS A 87 27.94 -19.22 -13.55
C LYS A 87 28.41 -20.25 -12.52
N MET A 88 27.49 -21.02 -11.93
CA MET A 88 27.84 -22.04 -10.93
C MET A 88 28.53 -23.25 -11.58
N GLU A 89 28.10 -23.65 -12.78
CA GLU A 89 28.72 -24.70 -13.58
C GLU A 89 30.18 -24.38 -13.93
N GLU A 90 30.45 -23.13 -14.34
CA GLU A 90 31.82 -22.62 -14.54
C GLU A 90 32.69 -22.71 -13.27
N GLN A 91 32.07 -22.63 -12.09
CA GLN A 91 32.73 -22.73 -10.78
C GLN A 91 32.78 -24.17 -10.24
N GLY A 92 32.33 -25.17 -11.01
CA GLY A 92 32.27 -26.57 -10.57
C GLY A 92 31.23 -26.84 -9.48
N ALA A 93 30.22 -25.96 -9.35
CA ALA A 93 29.18 -26.05 -8.34
C ALA A 93 27.79 -26.16 -8.98
N GLU A 94 26.83 -26.74 -8.26
CA GLU A 94 25.44 -26.83 -8.70
C GLU A 94 24.64 -25.62 -8.19
N TYR A 95 23.87 -24.98 -9.09
CA TYR A 95 22.92 -23.94 -8.68
C TYR A 95 21.67 -24.58 -8.05
N LYS A 96 21.46 -24.30 -6.76
CA LYS A 96 20.29 -24.73 -6.00
C LYS A 96 19.29 -23.59 -5.89
N TRP A 97 18.18 -23.69 -6.61
CA TRP A 97 17.12 -22.69 -6.57
C TRP A 97 16.45 -22.62 -5.18
N GLU A 98 16.55 -23.70 -4.40
CA GLU A 98 16.30 -23.80 -2.95
C GLU A 98 16.83 -22.61 -2.16
N ASP A 99 18.10 -22.28 -2.37
CA ASP A 99 18.78 -21.25 -1.58
C ASP A 99 18.21 -19.86 -1.88
N THR A 100 17.75 -19.63 -3.12
CA THR A 100 17.08 -18.38 -3.51
C THR A 100 15.71 -18.26 -2.86
N VAL A 101 14.90 -19.32 -2.86
CA VAL A 101 13.54 -19.26 -2.33
C VAL A 101 13.51 -19.17 -0.80
N GLN A 102 14.48 -19.78 -0.10
CA GLN A 102 14.61 -19.68 1.36
C GLN A 102 14.87 -18.24 1.86
N ARG A 103 15.23 -17.32 0.97
CA ARG A 103 15.46 -15.91 1.29
C ARG A 103 14.19 -15.06 1.31
N VAL A 104 13.06 -15.57 0.82
CA VAL A 104 11.80 -14.81 0.74
C VAL A 104 10.73 -15.46 1.63
N HIS A 105 10.22 -14.69 2.58
CA HIS A 105 9.22 -15.11 3.56
C HIS A 105 7.90 -14.38 3.31
N LEU A 106 6.80 -15.13 3.23
CA LEU A 106 5.47 -14.58 2.95
C LEU A 106 4.55 -14.82 4.15
N VAL A 107 4.05 -13.73 4.72
CA VAL A 107 3.17 -13.69 5.89
C VAL A 107 1.84 -13.07 5.50
N GLY A 108 0.75 -13.60 6.05
CA GLY A 108 -0.60 -13.17 5.73
C GLY A 108 -1.25 -12.42 6.87
N VAL A 109 -1.90 -11.29 6.59
CA VAL A 109 -2.74 -10.55 7.54
C VAL A 109 -4.00 -10.02 6.88
N GLU A 110 -5.01 -9.71 7.69
CA GLU A 110 -6.33 -9.31 7.22
C GLU A 110 -6.75 -7.96 7.81
N ALA A 111 -7.23 -7.07 6.94
CA ALA A 111 -7.97 -5.89 7.35
C ALA A 111 -8.97 -5.43 6.28
N ASP A 112 -10.10 -4.89 6.74
CA ASP A 112 -10.97 -4.05 5.93
C ASP A 112 -10.72 -2.58 6.29
N LEU A 113 -10.18 -1.81 5.35
CA LEU A 113 -9.84 -0.40 5.55
C LEU A 113 -11.07 0.51 5.67
N CYS A 114 -12.26 0.02 5.32
CA CYS A 114 -13.53 0.71 5.56
C CYS A 114 -14.15 0.34 6.92
N ASN A 115 -13.47 -0.52 7.71
CA ASN A 115 -13.85 -0.87 9.06
C ASN A 115 -12.70 -0.49 10.01
N LEU A 116 -12.81 0.65 10.67
CA LEU A 116 -11.77 1.21 11.54
C LEU A 116 -11.41 0.26 12.68
N LYS A 117 -12.37 -0.48 13.25
CA LYS A 117 -12.07 -1.51 14.27
C LYS A 117 -11.19 -2.61 13.71
N SER A 118 -11.41 -3.03 12.47
CA SER A 118 -10.53 -3.99 11.77
C SER A 118 -9.12 -3.43 11.58
N VAL A 119 -8.98 -2.12 11.33
CA VAL A 119 -7.68 -1.45 11.18
C VAL A 119 -6.91 -1.44 12.50
N TYR A 120 -7.54 -1.00 13.60
CA TYR A 120 -6.93 -1.03 14.93
C TYR A 120 -6.56 -2.46 15.35
N ALA A 121 -7.43 -3.44 15.11
CA ALA A 121 -7.15 -4.84 15.43
C ALA A 121 -5.95 -5.40 14.63
N LEU A 122 -5.80 -5.02 13.36
CA LEU A 122 -4.62 -5.39 12.58
C LEU A 122 -3.35 -4.75 13.15
N ALA A 123 -3.39 -3.46 13.47
CA ALA A 123 -2.24 -2.75 14.01
C ALA A 123 -1.79 -3.36 15.35
N ASP A 124 -2.73 -3.63 16.26
CA ASP A 124 -2.44 -4.29 17.54
C ASP A 124 -1.87 -5.70 17.34
N LYS A 125 -2.43 -6.49 16.40
CA LYS A 125 -1.91 -7.82 16.05
C LYS A 125 -0.46 -7.75 15.55
N LEU A 126 -0.09 -6.72 14.79
CA LEU A 126 1.27 -6.56 14.29
C LEU A 126 2.25 -6.08 15.37
N VAL A 127 1.84 -5.14 16.21
CA VAL A 127 2.69 -4.51 17.24
C VAL A 127 2.86 -5.41 18.47
N ASN A 128 1.75 -5.93 18.99
CA ASN A 128 1.67 -6.64 20.26
C ASN A 128 1.45 -8.15 20.10
N GLY A 129 0.86 -8.56 18.98
CA GLY A 129 0.52 -9.95 18.69
C GLY A 129 1.60 -10.72 17.94
N THR A 130 1.13 -11.79 17.30
CA THR A 130 1.94 -12.61 16.39
C THR A 130 1.20 -12.87 15.08
N VAL A 131 1.97 -13.12 14.03
CA VAL A 131 1.49 -13.38 12.67
C VAL A 131 2.02 -14.70 12.15
N GLY A 132 1.49 -15.14 11.01
CA GLY A 132 1.92 -16.38 10.39
C GLY A 132 1.51 -16.52 8.93
N SER A 133 1.97 -17.59 8.32
CA SER A 133 1.54 -18.02 6.99
C SER A 133 0.25 -18.85 7.13
N PRO A 134 -0.84 -18.59 6.37
CA PRO A 134 -2.17 -19.24 6.47
C PRO A 134 -2.24 -20.75 6.22
N ASP A 135 -1.08 -21.33 6.02
CA ASP A 135 -0.82 -22.55 5.30
C ASP A 135 0.28 -23.35 6.02
N ALA A 136 0.79 -22.86 7.15
CA ALA A 136 1.91 -23.43 7.84
C ALA A 136 1.74 -24.95 8.13
N THR A 137 2.56 -25.76 7.47
CA THR A 137 2.80 -27.18 7.71
C THR A 137 4.15 -27.35 8.42
N THR A 138 4.32 -28.43 9.16
CA THR A 138 5.62 -28.83 9.73
C THR A 138 6.61 -29.20 8.61
N MET A 139 7.91 -29.23 8.93
CA MET A 139 8.98 -29.58 7.99
C MET A 139 8.77 -30.97 7.32
N ASP A 140 8.05 -31.87 8.00
CA ASP A 140 7.70 -33.21 7.51
C ASP A 140 6.40 -33.25 6.67
N GLY A 141 5.81 -32.09 6.39
CA GLY A 141 4.54 -31.95 5.66
C GLY A 141 3.29 -32.26 6.48
N LEU A 142 3.42 -32.48 7.80
CA LEU A 142 2.27 -32.67 8.70
C LEU A 142 1.61 -31.32 9.02
N LYS A 143 0.29 -31.30 9.18
CA LYS A 143 -0.49 -30.07 9.49
C LYS A 143 -0.10 -29.51 10.87
N LEU A 144 -0.06 -28.19 11.03
CA LEU A 144 0.01 -27.57 12.36
C LEU A 144 -1.27 -27.87 13.17
N PRO A 145 -1.20 -27.89 14.51
CA PRO A 145 -2.36 -28.05 15.38
C PRO A 145 -3.44 -27.01 15.10
N HIS A 146 -4.71 -27.42 15.15
CA HIS A 146 -5.87 -26.54 15.00
C HIS A 146 -5.80 -25.38 16.00
N GLY A 147 -5.86 -24.13 15.51
CA GLY A 147 -5.78 -22.92 16.32
C GLY A 147 -4.42 -22.21 16.30
N SER A 148 -3.39 -22.82 15.70
CA SER A 148 -2.11 -22.13 15.41
C SER A 148 -2.38 -20.91 14.52
N PRO A 149 -1.65 -19.77 14.65
CA PRO A 149 -1.91 -18.55 13.86
C PRO A 149 -2.02 -18.77 12.34
N GLY A 150 -1.32 -19.76 11.80
CA GLY A 150 -1.40 -20.18 10.40
C GLY A 150 -2.52 -21.16 10.03
N THR A 151 -3.34 -21.62 10.98
CA THR A 151 -4.40 -22.64 10.76
C THR A 151 -5.80 -22.13 11.13
N GLN A 152 -5.93 -20.91 11.65
CA GLN A 152 -7.19 -20.35 12.17
C GLN A 152 -8.33 -20.31 11.15
N SER A 153 -8.03 -20.31 9.85
CA SER A 153 -9.02 -20.29 8.76
C SER A 153 -9.21 -21.64 8.06
N TYR A 154 -8.66 -22.74 8.59
CA TYR A 154 -8.80 -24.07 7.99
C TYR A 154 -10.14 -24.73 8.38
N SER A 155 -10.91 -25.23 7.40
CA SER A 155 -11.97 -26.21 7.61
C SER A 155 -11.69 -27.44 6.74
N LYS A 156 -12.20 -28.62 7.16
CA LYS A 156 -12.00 -29.88 6.41
C LYS A 156 -12.59 -29.84 4.99
N ASP A 157 -13.53 -28.93 4.74
CA ASP A 157 -14.36 -28.90 3.53
C ASP A 157 -13.85 -27.92 2.46
N ILE A 158 -12.81 -27.14 2.74
CA ILE A 158 -12.22 -26.20 1.76
C ILE A 158 -11.29 -26.95 0.81
N GLN A 159 -11.69 -27.04 -0.46
CA GLN A 159 -10.89 -27.61 -1.54
C GLN A 159 -9.63 -26.75 -1.78
N GLN A 160 -8.44 -27.32 -1.57
CA GLN A 160 -7.19 -26.62 -1.77
C GLN A 160 -6.83 -26.54 -3.26
N ASP A 161 -6.17 -25.45 -3.66
CA ASP A 161 -5.74 -25.24 -5.04
C ASP A 161 -4.88 -26.42 -5.54
N THR A 162 -5.07 -26.81 -6.81
CA THR A 162 -4.32 -27.86 -7.49
C THR A 162 -2.80 -27.72 -7.35
N TRP A 163 -2.26 -26.51 -7.20
CA TRP A 163 -0.82 -26.29 -6.97
C TRP A 163 -0.46 -26.09 -5.50
N ALA A 164 -1.42 -25.81 -4.63
CA ALA A 164 -1.23 -25.78 -3.19
C ALA A 164 -1.13 -27.19 -2.60
N LEU A 165 -1.76 -28.19 -3.24
CA LEU A 165 -1.77 -29.56 -2.72
C LEU A 165 -2.14 -30.64 -3.76
N SER A 166 -1.49 -30.65 -4.93
CA SER A 166 -1.68 -31.75 -5.91
C SER A 166 -1.41 -33.11 -5.27
N GLN A 167 -2.43 -33.97 -5.22
CA GLN A 167 -2.28 -35.39 -4.87
C GLN A 167 -1.88 -36.27 -6.08
N LYS A 168 -1.51 -35.66 -7.21
CA LYS A 168 -1.09 -36.43 -8.38
C LYS A 168 0.18 -37.25 -8.07
N PRO A 169 0.26 -38.51 -8.51
CA PRO A 169 1.47 -39.32 -8.41
C PRO A 169 2.66 -38.57 -9.04
N GLY A 170 3.74 -38.40 -8.26
CA GLY A 170 4.94 -37.64 -8.68
C GLY A 170 5.16 -36.29 -7.98
N SER A 171 4.19 -35.78 -7.20
CA SER A 171 4.40 -34.63 -6.33
C SER A 171 5.24 -35.03 -5.10
N ILE A 172 6.48 -34.55 -5.04
CA ILE A 172 7.40 -34.81 -3.92
C ILE A 172 7.05 -33.90 -2.74
N GLY A 173 7.12 -34.40 -1.50
CA GLY A 173 6.90 -33.60 -0.28
C GLY A 173 7.79 -32.36 -0.20
N ALA A 174 9.00 -32.42 -0.78
CA ALA A 174 9.88 -31.27 -0.95
C ALA A 174 9.18 -30.14 -1.71
N GLN A 175 8.49 -30.40 -2.82
CA GLN A 175 7.74 -29.38 -3.60
C GLN A 175 6.57 -28.77 -2.81
N ARG A 176 6.10 -29.43 -1.74
CA ARG A 176 5.03 -28.98 -0.83
C ARG A 176 5.53 -28.15 0.36
N ALA A 177 6.84 -28.10 0.61
CA ALA A 177 7.44 -27.61 1.87
C ALA A 177 8.25 -26.31 1.76
N TRP A 178 8.10 -25.53 0.69
CA TRP A 178 8.90 -24.32 0.44
C TRP A 178 8.38 -23.12 1.22
N GLY A 179 8.88 -22.93 2.46
CA GLY A 179 8.56 -21.79 3.32
C GLY A 179 7.27 -21.92 4.15
N TRP A 180 6.93 -23.12 4.61
CA TRP A 180 5.69 -23.41 5.34
C TRP A 180 6.03 -23.70 6.81
N GLY A 181 5.32 -23.04 7.73
CA GLY A 181 5.55 -23.22 9.17
C GLY A 181 5.60 -21.94 10.00
N LEU A 182 5.73 -20.77 9.36
CA LEU A 182 5.83 -19.50 10.10
C LEU A 182 4.52 -19.25 10.84
N SER A 183 4.54 -19.42 12.15
CA SER A 183 3.43 -19.17 13.05
C SER A 183 4.01 -18.66 14.36
N GLY A 184 3.27 -17.81 15.05
CA GLY A 184 3.78 -17.18 16.26
C GLY A 184 4.91 -16.18 15.99
N LEU A 185 5.01 -15.65 14.77
CA LEU A 185 6.04 -14.68 14.43
C LEU A 185 5.70 -13.32 15.05
N ARG A 186 6.60 -12.79 15.89
CA ARG A 186 6.55 -11.40 16.32
C ARG A 186 7.34 -10.53 15.35
N ILE A 187 6.73 -9.47 14.83
CA ILE A 187 7.40 -8.56 13.90
C ILE A 187 8.31 -7.62 14.73
N PRO A 188 9.63 -7.61 14.48
CA PRO A 188 10.54 -6.78 15.27
C PRO A 188 10.46 -5.31 14.89
N ARG A 189 10.26 -5.02 13.60
CA ARG A 189 10.16 -3.68 12.99
C ARG A 189 9.49 -3.75 11.62
N LEU A 190 9.21 -2.59 11.02
CA LEU A 190 8.79 -2.47 9.63
C LEU A 190 9.73 -1.51 8.89
N ASP A 191 10.40 -2.01 7.86
CA ASP A 191 11.30 -1.22 7.02
C ASP A 191 10.54 -0.47 5.92
N ALA A 192 9.40 -1.03 5.48
CA ALA A 192 8.48 -0.36 4.54
C ALA A 192 7.02 -0.74 4.81
N VAL A 193 6.12 0.23 4.63
CA VAL A 193 4.67 0.02 4.55
C VAL A 193 4.18 0.68 3.27
N ILE A 194 3.61 -0.11 2.36
CA ILE A 194 3.16 0.36 1.05
C ILE A 194 1.62 0.41 1.05
N LEU A 195 1.10 1.64 0.97
CA LEU A 195 -0.31 2.00 1.14
C LEU A 195 -0.96 2.14 -0.25
N THR A 196 -1.52 1.03 -0.76
CA THR A 196 -1.94 0.91 -2.17
C THR A 196 -3.41 0.54 -2.35
N ALA A 197 -4.03 -0.02 -1.31
CA ALA A 197 -5.42 -0.40 -1.39
C ALA A 197 -6.31 0.83 -1.67
N GLY A 198 -7.45 0.60 -2.28
CA GLY A 198 -8.35 1.69 -2.57
C GLY A 198 -9.52 1.30 -3.42
N ILE A 199 -10.46 2.22 -3.53
CA ILE A 199 -11.61 2.16 -4.43
C ILE A 199 -11.72 3.48 -5.18
N GLY A 200 -12.29 3.41 -6.39
CA GLY A 200 -12.51 4.59 -7.23
C GLY A 200 -13.83 5.31 -6.95
N GLY A 201 -14.84 4.59 -6.45
CA GLY A 201 -16.18 5.15 -6.24
C GLY A 201 -16.86 5.58 -7.54
N TRP A 202 -16.52 4.95 -8.68
CA TRP A 202 -17.15 5.23 -9.97
C TRP A 202 -18.42 4.40 -10.17
N LYS A 203 -19.37 4.96 -10.92
CA LYS A 203 -20.59 4.23 -11.30
C LYS A 203 -20.24 2.98 -12.10
N GLU A 204 -21.00 1.91 -11.88
CA GLU A 204 -20.72 0.63 -12.52
C GLU A 204 -21.08 0.61 -14.02
N GLY A 205 -20.27 -0.14 -14.78
CA GLY A 205 -20.52 -0.44 -16.18
C GLY A 205 -20.60 0.80 -17.08
N TRP A 206 -21.56 0.80 -18.00
CA TRP A 206 -21.74 1.88 -18.98
C TRP A 206 -22.12 3.23 -18.37
N ARG A 207 -22.49 3.28 -17.08
CA ARG A 207 -22.87 4.53 -16.40
C ARG A 207 -21.67 5.24 -15.74
N GLY A 208 -20.50 4.60 -15.72
CA GLY A 208 -19.26 5.14 -15.17
C GLY A 208 -18.61 6.25 -15.99
N LEU A 209 -19.05 6.45 -17.23
CA LEU A 209 -18.46 7.40 -18.16
C LEU A 209 -19.52 8.27 -18.82
N ASP A 210 -19.23 9.56 -18.99
CA ASP A 210 -19.92 10.44 -19.93
C ASP A 210 -19.46 10.07 -21.35
N TRP A 211 -20.19 9.18 -22.01
CA TRP A 211 -19.80 8.64 -23.33
C TRP A 211 -19.65 9.70 -24.43
N PRO A 212 -20.58 10.66 -24.60
CA PRO A 212 -20.38 11.74 -25.56
C PRO A 212 -19.08 12.51 -25.33
N LEU A 213 -18.79 12.86 -24.07
CA LEU A 213 -17.55 13.56 -23.72
C LEU A 213 -16.31 12.67 -23.91
N ALA A 214 -16.39 11.40 -23.51
CA ALA A 214 -15.31 10.43 -23.66
C ALA A 214 -14.95 10.23 -25.13
N ILE A 215 -15.93 9.97 -26.00
CA ILE A 215 -15.71 9.78 -27.43
C ILE A 215 -15.10 11.04 -28.04
N LYS A 216 -15.65 12.21 -27.74
CA LYS A 216 -15.14 13.49 -28.25
C LYS A 216 -13.69 13.73 -27.81
N THR A 217 -13.39 13.60 -26.52
CA THR A 217 -12.04 13.89 -25.99
C THR A 217 -11.02 12.85 -26.44
N VAL A 218 -11.36 11.57 -26.49
CA VAL A 218 -10.45 10.53 -27.00
C VAL A 218 -10.13 10.73 -28.48
N LEU A 219 -11.11 11.12 -29.30
CA LEU A 219 -10.91 11.35 -30.73
C LEU A 219 -10.06 12.59 -31.04
N PHE A 220 -10.25 13.69 -30.31
CA PHE A 220 -9.59 14.97 -30.62
C PHE A 220 -8.38 15.30 -29.73
N ASP A 221 -8.23 14.63 -28.59
CA ASP A 221 -7.19 14.91 -27.60
C ASP A 221 -6.76 13.66 -26.81
N THR A 222 -6.37 12.62 -27.54
CA THR A 222 -6.23 11.26 -27.01
C THR A 222 -5.34 11.18 -25.78
N ILE A 223 -4.14 11.78 -25.82
CA ILE A 223 -3.16 11.67 -24.72
C ILE A 223 -3.74 12.27 -23.43
N GLU A 224 -4.31 13.46 -23.50
CA GLU A 224 -4.91 14.12 -22.34
C GLU A 224 -6.10 13.30 -21.85
N ALA A 225 -6.97 12.85 -22.75
CA ALA A 225 -8.18 12.11 -22.44
C ALA A 225 -7.93 10.79 -21.71
N VAL A 226 -6.81 10.10 -21.95
CA VAL A 226 -6.49 8.84 -21.27
C VAL A 226 -5.46 8.97 -20.14
N THR A 227 -4.83 10.13 -19.99
CA THR A 227 -3.93 10.41 -18.85
C THR A 227 -4.64 11.17 -17.72
N TRP A 228 -5.50 12.14 -18.09
CA TRP A 228 -6.30 12.98 -17.18
C TRP A 228 -7.77 13.03 -17.64
N PRO A 229 -8.48 11.89 -17.66
CA PRO A 229 -9.87 11.81 -18.09
C PRO A 229 -10.81 12.71 -17.29
N THR A 230 -11.56 13.57 -17.99
CA THR A 230 -12.60 14.45 -17.43
C THR A 230 -14.02 13.88 -17.53
N TYR A 231 -14.16 12.72 -18.15
CA TYR A 231 -15.45 12.07 -18.44
C TYR A 231 -15.82 10.94 -17.47
N LYS A 232 -15.07 10.76 -16.37
CA LYS A 232 -15.38 9.76 -15.33
C LYS A 232 -16.51 10.26 -14.43
N LEU A 233 -17.47 9.39 -14.15
CA LEU A 233 -18.63 9.69 -13.31
C LEU A 233 -18.55 8.89 -12.00
N ALA A 234 -18.48 9.62 -10.89
CA ALA A 234 -18.46 9.04 -9.54
C ALA A 234 -19.84 8.98 -8.89
N ASP A 235 -19.98 8.08 -7.92
CA ASP A 235 -21.07 8.09 -6.95
C ASP A 235 -20.79 9.09 -5.84
N ILE A 236 -21.72 10.01 -5.62
CA ILE A 236 -21.60 11.09 -4.64
C ILE A 236 -22.23 10.64 -3.33
N GLY A 237 -21.56 10.93 -2.19
CA GLY A 237 -22.11 10.66 -0.86
C GLY A 237 -22.03 9.19 -0.40
N ALA A 238 -21.20 8.36 -1.04
CA ALA A 238 -21.00 6.99 -0.60
C ALA A 238 -20.31 6.95 0.78
N VAL A 239 -20.95 6.29 1.75
CA VAL A 239 -20.47 6.17 3.14
C VAL A 239 -20.16 4.72 3.51
N VAL A 240 -19.24 4.54 4.45
CA VAL A 240 -18.98 3.22 5.06
C VAL A 240 -20.16 2.77 5.92
N LYS A 241 -20.22 1.47 6.22
CA LYS A 241 -21.17 0.91 7.19
C LYS A 241 -20.90 1.50 8.58
N SER A 242 -21.90 1.47 9.47
CA SER A 242 -21.72 1.88 10.86
C SER A 242 -20.57 1.12 11.52
N GLN A 243 -19.70 1.86 12.18
CA GLN A 243 -18.52 1.37 12.89
C GLN A 243 -18.86 0.96 14.34
N LEU A 244 -19.96 1.49 14.90
CA LEU A 244 -20.39 1.21 16.28
C LEU A 244 -21.20 -0.09 16.41
N SER A 245 -22.00 -0.44 15.40
CA SER A 245 -22.85 -1.64 15.44
C SER A 245 -22.03 -2.94 15.35
N SER A 246 -22.08 -3.77 16.38
CA SER A 246 -21.56 -5.14 16.40
C SER A 246 -22.69 -6.13 16.11
N ASN A 247 -22.59 -6.92 15.02
CA ASN A 247 -23.28 -8.20 14.82
C ASN A 247 -24.74 -8.33 15.32
N SER A 248 -25.69 -7.73 14.61
CA SER A 248 -27.09 -8.18 14.63
C SER A 248 -27.71 -8.10 13.23
N GLU A 249 -27.10 -8.77 12.26
CA GLU A 249 -27.81 -9.23 11.06
C GLU A 249 -28.03 -10.75 11.20
N SER A 250 -28.90 -11.12 12.13
CA SER A 250 -29.80 -12.25 11.95
C SER A 250 -31.18 -11.65 11.85
N SER A 251 -31.82 -11.89 10.70
CA SER A 251 -33.19 -11.54 10.35
C SER A 251 -34.13 -11.38 11.56
N VAL A 252 -34.55 -10.15 11.83
CA VAL A 252 -35.79 -9.91 12.57
C VAL A 252 -36.60 -8.92 11.74
N SER A 253 -37.74 -9.43 11.30
CA SER A 253 -38.83 -8.75 10.63
C SER A 253 -39.16 -7.41 11.28
N GLU A 254 -39.53 -6.44 10.44
CA GLU A 254 -40.32 -5.27 10.81
C GLU A 254 -41.54 -5.74 11.62
N ASP A 255 -41.47 -5.52 12.93
CA ASP A 255 -42.57 -5.26 13.86
C ASP A 255 -42.06 -5.64 15.24
N THR A 256 -41.58 -4.64 15.99
CA THR A 256 -41.84 -4.37 17.42
C THR A 256 -40.79 -3.38 17.94
N GLN A 257 -41.16 -2.10 18.05
CA GLN A 257 -40.69 -1.21 19.11
C GLN A 257 -41.77 -1.16 20.20
N PRO A 258 -41.53 -0.72 21.47
CA PRO A 258 -40.39 0.07 21.97
C PRO A 258 -39.84 -0.43 23.33
N LEU A 259 -38.96 0.36 23.96
CA LEU A 259 -38.56 0.42 25.39
C LEU A 259 -37.06 0.15 25.65
N LEU A 260 -36.24 1.20 25.53
CA LEU A 260 -35.14 1.58 26.44
C LEU A 260 -34.54 2.92 25.95
N ASP A 261 -35.35 3.98 26.01
CA ASP A 261 -34.87 5.37 25.91
C ASP A 261 -34.22 5.74 27.25
N ASN A 262 -32.88 5.70 27.30
CA ASN A 262 -32.03 6.49 28.23
C ASN A 262 -30.51 6.23 28.05
N GLN A 263 -30.07 5.63 26.95
CA GLN A 263 -28.65 5.71 26.55
C GLN A 263 -28.51 6.83 25.54
N GLN A 264 -27.72 7.84 25.88
CA GLN A 264 -27.32 8.93 24.99
C GLN A 264 -26.69 8.32 23.73
N LYS A 265 -27.49 8.18 22.66
CA LYS A 265 -27.08 7.51 21.44
C LYS A 265 -25.92 8.32 20.84
N VAL A 266 -24.70 7.80 20.94
CA VAL A 266 -23.53 8.41 20.31
C VAL A 266 -23.86 8.54 18.82
N VAL A 267 -23.98 9.77 18.33
CA VAL A 267 -24.28 10.04 16.92
C VAL A 267 -23.01 9.74 16.15
N GLU A 268 -23.03 8.67 15.37
CA GLU A 268 -21.92 8.31 14.49
C GLU A 268 -21.92 9.24 13.26
N PRO A 269 -20.86 10.04 13.03
CA PRO A 269 -20.78 10.91 11.88
C PRO A 269 -20.59 10.09 10.59
N PRO A 270 -21.07 10.57 9.43
CA PRO A 270 -20.86 9.90 8.16
C PRO A 270 -19.36 9.88 7.82
N LEU A 271 -18.88 8.74 7.33
CA LEU A 271 -17.51 8.55 6.88
C LEU A 271 -17.50 8.08 5.42
N SER A 272 -16.92 8.89 4.54
CA SER A 272 -16.87 8.62 3.10
C SER A 272 -16.11 7.32 2.80
N SER A 273 -16.68 6.44 1.97
CA SER A 273 -16.09 5.13 1.67
C SER A 273 -14.80 5.23 0.85
N VAL A 274 -14.75 6.15 -0.12
CA VAL A 274 -13.58 6.37 -0.97
C VAL A 274 -12.43 6.96 -0.15
N PHE A 275 -12.73 8.00 0.63
CA PHE A 275 -11.75 8.61 1.54
C PHE A 275 -11.27 7.61 2.60
N CYS A 276 -12.17 6.84 3.21
CA CYS A 276 -11.81 5.84 4.21
C CYS A 276 -10.88 4.76 3.64
N SER A 277 -11.24 4.20 2.48
CA SER A 277 -10.44 3.15 1.84
C SER A 277 -9.09 3.66 1.31
N ASN A 278 -9.02 4.89 0.79
CA ASN A 278 -7.83 5.39 0.11
C ASN A 278 -6.86 6.09 1.09
N VAL A 279 -7.40 6.79 2.09
CA VAL A 279 -6.63 7.69 2.97
C VAL A 279 -6.81 7.32 4.44
N PHE A 280 -8.02 7.44 5.00
CA PHE A 280 -8.18 7.46 6.47
C PHE A 280 -7.85 6.13 7.15
N GLY A 281 -8.28 5.01 6.59
CA GLY A 281 -7.92 3.69 7.11
C GLY A 281 -6.41 3.44 7.06
N HIS A 282 -5.74 3.90 6.01
CA HIS A 282 -4.27 3.85 5.90
C HIS A 282 -3.56 4.80 6.85
N TYR A 283 -4.12 6.00 7.05
CA TYR A 283 -3.60 7.02 7.95
C TYR A 283 -3.59 6.51 9.40
N ILE A 284 -4.71 5.92 9.84
CA ILE A 284 -4.79 5.25 11.15
C ILE A 284 -3.84 4.06 11.21
N LEU A 285 -3.83 3.18 10.19
CA LEU A 285 -2.95 2.02 10.18
C LEU A 285 -1.48 2.43 10.32
N ALA A 286 -1.03 3.42 9.55
CA ALA A 286 0.35 3.88 9.58
C ALA A 286 0.69 4.54 10.94
N HIS A 287 -0.19 5.37 11.50
CA HIS A 287 -0.03 5.92 12.85
C HIS A 287 0.13 4.81 13.90
N GLU A 288 -0.77 3.82 13.90
CA GLU A 288 -0.76 2.75 14.89
C GLU A 288 0.41 1.76 14.71
N LEU A 289 1.11 1.81 13.58
CA LEU A 289 2.33 1.05 13.31
C LEU A 289 3.63 1.81 13.65
N MET A 290 3.56 3.04 14.16
CA MET A 290 4.74 3.82 14.58
C MET A 290 5.67 3.04 15.55
N PRO A 291 5.17 2.23 16.52
CA PRO A 291 6.04 1.40 17.35
C PRO A 291 6.94 0.41 16.59
N LEU A 292 6.57 0.00 15.37
CA LEU A 292 7.37 -0.86 14.50
C LEU A 292 8.17 -0.06 13.47
N LEU A 293 7.57 0.99 12.90
CA LEU A 293 8.19 1.86 11.90
C LEU A 293 9.33 2.71 12.49
N SER A 294 9.26 3.05 13.78
CA SER A 294 10.30 3.85 14.44
C SER A 294 11.50 3.05 14.93
N ARG A 295 11.50 1.72 14.78
CA ARG A 295 12.60 0.86 15.21
C ARG A 295 13.63 0.73 14.08
N PRO A 296 14.87 1.22 14.26
CA PRO A 296 15.88 1.15 13.23
C PRO A 296 16.35 -0.30 12.99
N ALA A 297 17.00 -0.53 11.86
CA ALA A 297 17.43 -1.87 11.49
C ALA A 297 18.57 -2.43 12.35
N SER A 298 19.45 -1.52 12.79
CA SER A 298 20.53 -1.72 13.72
C SER A 298 20.71 -0.46 14.58
N SER A 299 21.39 -0.57 15.72
CA SER A 299 21.62 0.58 16.62
C SER A 299 22.46 1.71 16.00
N ALA A 300 23.16 1.44 14.89
CA ALA A 300 23.93 2.43 14.14
C ALA A 300 23.11 3.12 13.03
N SER A 301 21.94 2.59 12.67
CA SER A 301 21.12 3.16 11.60
C SER A 301 20.40 4.42 12.08
N THR A 302 20.51 5.48 11.29
CA THR A 302 19.84 6.77 11.50
C THR A 302 18.52 6.87 10.75
N SER A 303 18.07 5.79 10.13
CA SER A 303 16.94 5.76 9.20
C SER A 303 15.81 4.88 9.74
N GLY A 304 14.61 5.46 9.85
CA GLY A 304 13.39 4.78 10.25
C GLY A 304 12.73 4.06 9.08
N GLY A 305 11.57 3.45 9.34
CA GLY A 305 10.76 2.80 8.32
C GLY A 305 10.20 3.77 7.26
N LYS A 306 9.90 3.23 6.09
CA LYS A 306 9.38 3.99 4.94
C LYS A 306 7.86 3.83 4.82
N ILE A 307 7.11 4.93 4.81
CA ILE A 307 5.67 4.95 4.55
C ILE A 307 5.47 5.38 3.09
N VAL A 308 5.18 4.42 2.22
CA VAL A 308 5.05 4.63 0.77
C VAL A 308 3.59 4.80 0.42
N TRP A 309 3.20 6.05 0.15
CA TRP A 309 1.87 6.39 -0.33
C TRP A 309 1.75 6.21 -1.84
N VAL A 310 0.67 5.55 -2.29
CA VAL A 310 0.33 5.45 -3.71
C VAL A 310 -0.81 6.41 -4.04
N SER A 311 -0.43 7.52 -4.66
CA SER A 311 -1.32 8.54 -5.23
C SER A 311 -1.67 8.21 -6.69
N SER A 312 -2.15 9.20 -7.45
CA SER A 312 -2.46 9.10 -8.89
C SER A 312 -1.75 10.20 -9.67
N VAL A 313 -1.57 10.02 -10.98
CA VAL A 313 -1.20 11.12 -11.89
C VAL A 313 -2.34 12.15 -12.02
N GLU A 314 -3.55 11.74 -11.63
CA GLU A 314 -4.78 12.52 -11.72
C GLU A 314 -5.11 13.33 -10.46
N SER A 315 -4.19 13.48 -9.51
CA SER A 315 -4.42 14.26 -8.30
C SER A 315 -4.29 15.77 -8.57
N LEU A 316 -5.28 16.32 -9.26
CA LEU A 316 -5.31 17.72 -9.64
C LEU A 316 -5.85 18.60 -8.50
N GLU A 317 -5.42 19.86 -8.49
CA GLU A 317 -5.82 20.84 -7.48
C GLU A 317 -7.34 21.12 -7.51
N GLU A 318 -7.90 21.24 -8.72
CA GLU A 318 -9.31 21.57 -9.00
C GLU A 318 -10.31 20.54 -8.44
N GLN A 319 -9.83 19.34 -8.09
CA GLN A 319 -10.66 18.21 -7.66
C GLN A 319 -10.72 18.06 -6.13
N PHE A 320 -9.97 18.88 -5.40
CA PHE A 320 -9.89 18.84 -3.95
C PHE A 320 -10.54 20.07 -3.31
N SER A 321 -11.28 19.85 -2.23
CA SER A 321 -11.83 20.92 -1.40
C SER A 321 -11.50 20.64 0.05
N LEU A 322 -10.91 21.63 0.72
CA LEU A 322 -10.59 21.53 2.15
C LEU A 322 -11.86 21.45 3.01
N ASP A 323 -12.94 22.14 2.59
CA ASP A 323 -14.22 22.15 3.29
C ASP A 323 -14.96 20.80 3.19
N ASP A 324 -14.57 19.96 2.23
CA ASP A 324 -15.06 18.58 2.05
C ASP A 324 -13.87 17.61 1.93
N ILE A 325 -13.00 17.60 2.94
CA ILE A 325 -11.79 16.76 2.98
C ILE A 325 -12.07 15.26 2.76
N GLN A 326 -13.27 14.81 3.15
CA GLN A 326 -13.73 13.42 2.96
C GLN A 326 -14.29 13.16 1.55
N GLY A 327 -14.56 14.20 0.75
CA GLY A 327 -15.15 14.09 -0.58
C GLY A 327 -16.59 13.56 -0.57
N LEU A 328 -17.39 13.87 0.47
CA LEU A 328 -18.78 13.42 0.57
C LEU A 328 -19.68 14.07 -0.48
N LYS A 329 -19.38 15.31 -0.87
CA LYS A 329 -20.13 16.10 -1.87
C LYS A 329 -19.38 16.22 -3.20
N SER A 330 -18.14 15.75 -3.26
CA SER A 330 -17.30 15.83 -4.46
C SER A 330 -17.83 14.95 -5.60
N THR A 331 -17.76 15.49 -6.82
CA THR A 331 -17.94 14.72 -8.07
C THR A 331 -16.69 13.93 -8.47
N HIS A 332 -15.57 14.14 -7.77
CA HIS A 332 -14.25 13.52 -8.00
C HIS A 332 -13.67 12.96 -6.68
N PRO A 333 -14.39 12.09 -5.94
CA PRO A 333 -13.97 11.64 -4.62
C PRO A 333 -12.65 10.85 -4.65
N TYR A 334 -12.37 10.10 -5.73
CA TYR A 334 -11.09 9.40 -5.89
C TYR A 334 -9.94 10.38 -6.03
N GLU A 335 -10.03 11.32 -6.97
CA GLU A 335 -8.98 12.27 -7.27
C GLU A 335 -8.75 13.22 -6.09
N SER A 336 -9.81 13.69 -5.43
CA SER A 336 -9.76 14.44 -4.17
C SER A 336 -8.96 13.68 -3.10
N SER A 337 -9.26 12.39 -2.90
CA SER A 337 -8.54 11.56 -1.93
C SER A 337 -7.06 11.40 -2.26
N LYS A 338 -6.70 11.31 -3.54
CA LYS A 338 -5.30 11.22 -3.99
C LYS A 338 -4.57 12.56 -3.87
N ARG A 339 -5.27 13.68 -4.08
CA ARG A 339 -4.72 15.03 -3.83
C ARG A 339 -4.45 15.28 -2.35
N LEU A 340 -5.32 14.80 -1.47
CA LEU A 340 -5.07 14.82 -0.02
C LEU A 340 -3.79 14.04 0.36
N ILE A 341 -3.56 12.88 -0.25
CA ILE A 341 -2.33 12.09 -0.07
C ILE A 341 -1.10 12.91 -0.49
N ASP A 342 -1.16 13.64 -1.61
CA ASP A 342 -0.07 14.49 -2.05
C ASP A 342 0.27 15.56 -1.00
N TYR A 343 -0.75 16.25 -0.45
CA TYR A 343 -0.56 17.26 0.59
C TYR A 343 0.09 16.68 1.85
N ILE A 344 -0.45 15.60 2.43
CA ILE A 344 0.07 15.05 3.69
C ILE A 344 1.49 14.48 3.51
N SER A 345 1.77 13.82 2.39
CA SER A 345 3.06 13.17 2.16
C SER A 345 4.17 14.18 1.91
N LEU A 346 3.94 15.16 1.02
CA LEU A 346 4.97 16.13 0.62
C LEU A 346 5.26 17.17 1.71
N THR A 347 4.26 17.52 2.52
CA THR A 347 4.44 18.53 3.58
C THR A 347 4.83 17.95 4.94
N SER A 348 4.84 16.62 5.09
CA SER A 348 5.06 15.91 6.37
C SER A 348 6.31 16.34 7.16
N GLU A 349 7.38 16.73 6.47
CA GLU A 349 8.68 17.07 7.07
C GLU A 349 9.03 18.57 7.00
N LEU A 350 8.13 19.39 6.43
CA LEU A 350 8.37 20.83 6.35
C LEU A 350 8.36 21.47 7.74
N PRO A 351 9.29 22.41 8.04
CA PRO A 351 9.32 23.11 9.33
C PRO A 351 8.01 23.82 9.68
N SER A 352 7.32 24.36 8.66
CA SER A 352 6.02 25.04 8.80
C SER A 352 4.90 24.12 9.27
N VAL A 353 4.99 22.82 9.00
CA VAL A 353 3.96 21.81 9.30
C VAL A 353 4.35 20.92 10.48
N GLN A 354 5.65 20.83 10.81
CA GLN A 354 6.20 19.92 11.80
C GLN A 354 5.50 19.99 13.17
N ARG A 355 5.05 21.17 13.60
CA ARG A 355 4.32 21.32 14.87
C ARG A 355 3.02 20.51 14.91
N ILE A 356 2.37 20.34 13.76
CA ILE A 356 1.09 19.62 13.60
C ILE A 356 1.37 18.15 13.27
N SER A 357 2.35 17.88 12.40
CA SER A 357 2.61 16.51 11.93
C SER A 357 3.46 15.68 12.89
N ALA A 358 4.35 16.26 13.70
CA ALA A 358 5.25 15.50 14.57
C ALA A 358 4.54 14.54 15.56
N PRO A 359 3.43 14.94 16.24
CA PRO A 359 2.71 14.04 17.15
C PRO A 359 2.19 12.77 16.48
N TYR A 360 1.88 12.81 15.18
CA TYR A 360 1.46 11.62 14.41
C TYR A 360 2.57 10.58 14.29
N PHE A 361 3.84 10.99 14.31
CA PHE A 361 4.98 10.08 14.21
C PHE A 361 5.48 9.57 15.57
N ASP A 362 4.92 10.05 16.67
CA ASP A 362 5.33 9.65 18.02
C ASP A 362 4.66 8.32 18.40
N PRO A 363 5.45 7.24 18.62
CA PRO A 363 4.91 5.94 19.01
C PRO A 363 4.16 5.96 20.33
N SER A 364 4.40 6.94 21.22
CA SER A 364 3.69 7.04 22.50
C SER A 364 2.25 7.56 22.37
N ASN A 365 1.90 8.17 21.24
CA ASN A 365 0.56 8.69 20.97
C ASN A 365 -0.39 7.65 20.37
N THR A 366 0.11 6.46 20.05
CA THR A 366 -0.69 5.37 19.45
C THR A 366 -1.46 4.59 20.50
N THR A 367 -2.55 3.95 20.09
CA THR A 367 -3.30 3.02 20.95
C THR A 367 -2.56 1.70 21.16
N THR A 368 -1.75 1.29 20.17
CA THR A 368 -0.96 0.05 20.19
C THR A 368 0.29 0.12 21.07
N ALA A 369 0.68 1.29 21.56
CA ALA A 369 1.86 1.45 22.41
C ALA A 369 1.72 0.63 23.70
N SER A 370 2.52 -0.43 23.84
CA SER A 370 2.49 -1.29 25.02
C SER A 370 2.92 -0.53 26.27
N LYS A 371 2.02 -0.40 27.26
CA LYS A 371 2.31 0.23 28.57
C LYS A 371 3.28 -0.56 29.44
N GLU A 372 3.56 -1.82 29.10
CA GLU A 372 4.32 -2.76 29.94
C GLU A 372 5.82 -2.88 29.59
N ASN A 373 6.30 -2.29 28.48
CA ASN A 373 7.69 -2.43 28.05
C ASN A 373 8.61 -1.26 28.48
N GLN A 374 8.52 -0.84 29.74
CA GLN A 374 9.50 0.09 30.35
C GLN A 374 10.88 -0.56 30.63
N ALA A 375 11.07 -1.85 30.31
CA ALA A 375 12.27 -2.62 30.66
C ALA A 375 13.15 -3.04 29.46
N ILE A 376 12.84 -2.62 28.22
CA ILE A 376 13.68 -2.90 27.04
C ILE A 376 14.75 -1.79 26.94
N PRO A 377 16.02 -2.08 26.57
CA PRO A 377 17.07 -1.06 26.48
C PRO A 377 16.60 0.13 25.65
N LYS A 378 17.06 1.35 25.97
CA LYS A 378 16.84 2.59 25.20
C LYS A 378 17.32 2.41 23.75
N ILE A 379 16.56 1.74 22.91
CA ILE A 379 16.73 1.77 21.46
C ILE A 379 16.30 3.18 21.06
N SER A 380 17.22 3.95 20.48
CA SER A 380 16.90 5.26 19.92
C SER A 380 15.89 5.07 18.80
N LEU A 381 14.65 5.48 19.05
CA LEU A 381 13.60 5.47 18.04
C LEU A 381 13.93 6.53 17.00
N VAL A 382 13.78 6.17 15.74
CA VAL A 382 14.03 7.05 14.59
C VAL A 382 12.70 7.37 13.94
N ARG A 383 12.50 8.64 13.54
CA ARG A 383 11.27 9.05 12.86
C ARG A 383 11.17 8.37 11.47
N PRO A 384 10.07 7.66 11.16
CA PRO A 384 9.86 7.12 9.81
C PRO A 384 9.51 8.23 8.82
N LYS A 385 9.81 8.00 7.53
CA LYS A 385 9.64 8.99 6.45
C LYS A 385 8.52 8.61 5.50
N MET A 386 7.81 9.63 4.99
CA MET A 386 6.75 9.44 3.98
C MET A 386 7.28 9.69 2.57
N TYR A 387 7.03 8.76 1.66
CA TYR A 387 7.37 8.85 0.25
C TYR A 387 6.11 8.78 -0.60
N LEU A 388 6.10 9.54 -1.69
CA LEU A 388 4.95 9.65 -2.58
C LEU A 388 5.23 9.01 -3.93
N THR A 389 4.35 8.10 -4.34
CA THR A 389 4.44 7.42 -5.63
C THR A 389 3.12 7.47 -6.40
N HIS A 390 3.14 7.16 -7.70
CA HIS A 390 1.93 6.80 -8.44
C HIS A 390 2.22 5.70 -9.49
N PRO A 391 1.20 4.90 -9.85
CA PRO A 391 1.38 3.73 -10.72
C PRO A 391 1.33 4.06 -12.23
N GLY A 392 1.26 5.34 -12.60
CA GLY A 392 0.83 5.73 -13.95
C GLY A 392 -0.58 5.22 -14.27
N ILE A 393 -0.84 4.96 -15.54
CA ILE A 393 -2.09 4.46 -16.09
C ILE A 393 -1.90 3.00 -16.50
N PHE A 394 -2.63 2.12 -15.83
CA PHE A 394 -2.68 0.70 -16.14
C PHE A 394 -4.13 0.22 -16.11
N ALA A 395 -4.40 -0.92 -16.76
CA ALA A 395 -5.70 -1.54 -16.73
C ALA A 395 -5.96 -2.12 -15.33
N SER A 396 -6.62 -1.33 -14.49
CA SER A 396 -6.97 -1.69 -13.11
C SER A 396 -8.40 -2.21 -13.00
N ASP A 397 -8.63 -3.06 -12.01
CA ASP A 397 -9.97 -3.52 -11.64
C ASP A 397 -10.78 -2.45 -10.87
N ILE A 398 -10.20 -1.27 -10.61
CA ILE A 398 -10.85 -0.22 -9.81
C ILE A 398 -12.03 0.40 -10.58
N MET A 399 -11.95 0.44 -11.92
CA MET A 399 -13.06 0.85 -12.78
C MET A 399 -13.66 -0.39 -13.45
N PRO A 400 -14.82 -0.90 -12.97
CA PRO A 400 -15.41 -2.13 -13.47
C PRO A 400 -16.06 -1.90 -14.84
N LEU A 401 -15.26 -2.04 -15.90
CA LEU A 401 -15.72 -1.97 -17.29
C LEU A 401 -15.92 -3.38 -17.88
N PRO A 402 -16.92 -3.56 -18.77
CA PRO A 402 -17.05 -4.75 -19.61
C PRO A 402 -15.73 -5.12 -20.31
N GLY A 403 -15.40 -6.41 -20.38
CA GLY A 403 -14.10 -6.88 -20.89
C GLY A 403 -13.76 -6.42 -22.32
N PHE A 404 -14.76 -6.24 -23.18
CA PHE A 404 -14.56 -5.68 -24.52
C PHE A 404 -14.10 -4.21 -24.48
N LEU A 405 -14.65 -3.39 -23.57
CA LEU A 405 -14.18 -2.02 -23.36
C LEU A 405 -12.76 -2.00 -22.80
N VAL A 406 -12.43 -2.97 -21.93
CA VAL A 406 -11.07 -3.18 -21.44
C VAL A 406 -10.08 -3.42 -22.57
N PHE A 407 -10.47 -4.26 -23.53
CA PHE A 407 -9.68 -4.49 -24.72
C PHE A 407 -9.49 -3.21 -25.55
N ILE A 408 -10.57 -2.46 -25.82
CA ILE A 408 -10.50 -1.22 -26.61
C ILE A 408 -9.59 -0.19 -25.94
N TYR A 409 -9.81 0.15 -24.67
CA TYR A 409 -9.01 1.22 -24.06
C TYR A 409 -7.55 0.81 -23.92
N LYS A 410 -7.24 -0.49 -23.75
CA LYS A 410 -5.84 -0.96 -23.80
C LYS A 410 -5.19 -0.67 -25.14
N LEU A 411 -5.89 -0.87 -26.27
CA LEU A 411 -5.38 -0.49 -27.59
C LEU A 411 -5.09 1.01 -27.67
N VAL A 412 -5.99 1.84 -27.12
CA VAL A 412 -5.77 3.30 -27.02
C VAL A 412 -4.55 3.62 -26.16
N PHE A 413 -4.36 2.95 -25.03
CA PHE A 413 -3.19 3.15 -24.18
C PHE A 413 -1.89 2.74 -24.88
N TYR A 414 -1.88 1.64 -25.63
CA TYR A 414 -0.73 1.25 -26.45
C TYR A 414 -0.41 2.33 -27.50
N PHE A 415 -1.42 2.85 -28.19
CA PHE A 415 -1.26 3.94 -29.15
C PHE A 415 -0.68 5.20 -28.48
N VAL A 416 -1.23 5.61 -27.33
CA VAL A 416 -0.76 6.78 -26.58
C VAL A 416 0.66 6.61 -26.05
N ARG A 417 1.04 5.41 -25.64
CA ARG A 417 2.42 5.08 -25.28
C ARG A 417 3.36 5.22 -26.48
N TRP A 418 2.97 4.73 -27.66
CA TRP A 418 3.80 4.81 -28.88
C TRP A 418 4.06 6.25 -29.32
N ILE A 419 3.10 7.16 -29.14
CA ILE A 419 3.28 8.59 -29.44
C ILE A 419 3.96 9.37 -28.30
N GLY A 420 4.50 8.67 -27.29
CA GLY A 420 5.46 9.23 -26.34
C GLY A 420 4.96 9.50 -24.92
N SER A 421 3.73 9.09 -24.57
CA SER A 421 3.26 9.28 -23.19
C SER A 421 4.01 8.38 -22.21
N PRO A 422 4.68 8.94 -21.18
CA PRO A 422 5.43 8.15 -20.23
C PRO A 422 4.52 7.41 -19.23
N TRP A 423 3.32 7.92 -18.98
CA TRP A 423 2.46 7.44 -17.90
C TRP A 423 1.60 6.25 -18.26
N HIS A 424 1.91 5.51 -19.33
CA HIS A 424 1.13 4.32 -19.71
C HIS A 424 1.90 3.00 -19.53
N PRO A 425 2.16 2.57 -18.28
CA PRO A 425 2.62 1.21 -18.01
C PRO A 425 1.70 0.12 -18.57
N ILE A 426 0.39 0.35 -18.61
CA ILE A 426 -0.69 -0.54 -19.11
C ILE A 426 -0.88 -1.80 -18.26
N ASP A 427 0.20 -2.45 -17.86
CA ASP A 427 0.23 -3.66 -17.06
C ASP A 427 0.51 -3.35 -15.59
N PRO A 428 -0.18 -4.02 -14.65
CA PRO A 428 -0.02 -3.75 -13.22
C PRO A 428 1.39 -4.06 -12.70
N TYR A 429 2.11 -4.99 -13.33
CA TYR A 429 3.50 -5.30 -12.99
C TYR A 429 4.46 -4.14 -13.31
N LYS A 430 4.29 -3.49 -14.46
CA LYS A 430 5.08 -2.30 -14.83
C LYS A 430 4.71 -1.10 -13.97
N ALA A 431 3.42 -0.98 -13.64
CA ALA A 431 2.88 0.04 -12.75
C ALA A 431 3.39 -0.06 -11.30
N ALA A 432 4.02 -1.18 -10.93
CA ALA A 432 4.57 -1.40 -9.61
C ALA A 432 6.02 -0.91 -9.44
N VAL A 433 6.68 -0.45 -10.52
CA VAL A 433 8.13 -0.14 -10.50
C VAL A 433 8.48 0.96 -9.50
N ALA A 434 7.74 2.07 -9.44
CA ALA A 434 8.04 3.17 -8.51
C ALA A 434 7.86 2.79 -7.03
N PRO A 435 6.71 2.22 -6.59
CA PRO A 435 6.56 1.80 -5.19
C PRO A 435 7.52 0.69 -4.77
N ALA A 436 7.83 -0.27 -5.65
CA ALA A 436 8.83 -1.30 -5.35
C ALA A 436 10.24 -0.71 -5.22
N TRP A 437 10.61 0.19 -6.13
CA TRP A 437 11.89 0.90 -6.10
C TRP A 437 12.06 1.70 -4.81
N ILE A 438 11.06 2.50 -4.39
CA ILE A 438 11.11 3.21 -3.10
C ILE A 438 11.25 2.23 -1.93
N ALA A 439 10.51 1.12 -1.94
CA ALA A 439 10.56 0.14 -0.86
C ALA A 439 11.92 -0.58 -0.74
N LEU A 440 12.64 -0.79 -1.85
CA LEU A 440 13.92 -1.50 -1.88
C LEU A 440 15.15 -0.60 -1.84
N THR A 441 15.03 0.68 -2.21
CA THR A 441 16.16 1.62 -2.22
C THR A 441 16.63 1.93 -0.80
N ASP A 442 17.94 2.11 -0.68
CA ASP A 442 18.58 2.49 0.58
C ASP A 442 18.00 3.81 1.12
N PRO A 443 17.66 3.90 2.42
CA PRO A 443 17.08 5.10 3.00
C PRO A 443 17.95 6.35 2.87
N ASP A 444 19.28 6.22 2.97
CA ASP A 444 20.18 7.36 2.95
C ASP A 444 20.25 7.93 1.52
N ALA A 445 20.30 7.06 0.51
CA ALA A 445 20.20 7.46 -0.89
C ALA A 445 18.88 8.18 -1.21
N LEU A 446 17.76 7.71 -0.65
CA LEU A 446 16.46 8.39 -0.81
C LEU A 446 16.44 9.75 -0.09
N ASP A 447 17.10 9.85 1.07
CA ASP A 447 17.14 11.10 1.83
C ASP A 447 17.93 12.20 1.10
N ASP A 448 19.06 11.82 0.50
CA ASP A 448 19.84 12.70 -0.36
C ASP A 448 19.01 13.19 -1.55
N MET A 449 18.21 12.29 -2.15
CA MET A 449 17.34 12.62 -3.28
C MET A 449 16.18 13.56 -2.91
N ASP A 450 15.67 13.48 -1.68
CA ASP A 450 14.59 14.33 -1.17
C ASP A 450 15.12 15.59 -0.44
N GLY A 451 16.43 15.88 -0.52
CA GLY A 451 17.04 17.05 0.11
C GLY A 451 16.83 17.09 1.62
N HIS A 452 16.98 15.95 2.30
CA HIS A 452 16.73 15.78 3.72
C HIS A 452 15.29 16.17 4.15
N GLY A 453 14.32 15.89 3.29
CA GLY A 453 12.89 16.12 3.54
C GLY A 453 12.38 17.51 3.11
N LEU A 454 13.25 18.39 2.62
CA LEU A 454 12.89 19.74 2.16
C LEU A 454 12.52 19.79 0.67
N ALA A 455 13.02 18.83 -0.12
CA ALA A 455 12.89 18.79 -1.57
C ALA A 455 12.17 17.51 -2.06
N LYS A 456 11.04 17.16 -1.43
CA LYS A 456 10.36 15.89 -1.68
C LYS A 456 9.78 15.75 -3.08
N HIS A 457 9.98 14.57 -3.66
CA HIS A 457 9.49 14.21 -4.99
C HIS A 457 8.23 13.33 -4.97
N LYS A 458 7.43 13.44 -6.03
CA LYS A 458 6.45 12.41 -6.42
C LYS A 458 7.07 11.52 -7.49
N TRP A 459 7.11 10.21 -7.23
CA TRP A 459 7.75 9.22 -8.10
C TRP A 459 6.72 8.40 -8.88
N GLY A 460 6.74 8.52 -10.21
CA GLY A 460 5.83 7.84 -11.10
C GLY A 460 6.41 6.58 -11.73
N SER A 461 5.58 5.55 -11.83
CA SER A 461 5.82 4.40 -12.70
C SER A 461 5.55 4.80 -14.14
N ALA A 462 6.59 4.77 -14.96
CA ALA A 462 6.56 5.22 -16.35
C ALA A 462 7.11 4.15 -17.29
N THR A 463 6.87 4.34 -18.59
CA THR A 463 7.44 3.55 -19.68
C THR A 463 7.93 4.44 -20.80
N ASP A 464 8.91 3.98 -21.57
CA ASP A 464 9.16 4.58 -22.89
C ASP A 464 8.16 4.09 -23.95
N THR A 465 8.38 4.52 -25.20
CA THR A 465 7.55 4.14 -26.36
C THR A 465 7.59 2.63 -26.64
N GLY A 466 8.71 1.96 -26.35
CA GLY A 466 8.87 0.50 -26.45
C GLY A 466 8.15 -0.25 -25.33
N GLY A 467 7.82 0.44 -24.24
CA GLY A 467 7.21 -0.14 -23.05
C GLY A 467 8.22 -0.55 -21.98
N GLU A 468 9.48 -0.15 -22.09
CA GLU A 468 10.48 -0.38 -21.05
C GLU A 468 10.19 0.52 -19.86
N GLU A 469 9.98 -0.11 -18.71
CA GLU A 469 9.56 0.54 -17.47
C GLU A 469 10.71 1.30 -16.79
N ARG A 470 10.36 2.38 -16.09
CA ARG A 470 11.31 3.22 -15.35
C ARG A 470 10.59 4.03 -14.28
N VAL A 471 11.34 4.52 -13.31
CA VAL A 471 10.87 5.51 -12.35
C VAL A 471 11.16 6.91 -12.89
N MET A 472 10.15 7.78 -12.90
CA MET A 472 10.27 9.18 -13.29
C MET A 472 9.77 10.09 -12.16
N LYS A 473 10.32 11.30 -12.09
CA LYS A 473 9.73 12.36 -11.24
C LYS A 473 8.43 12.84 -11.89
N THR A 474 7.49 13.32 -11.09
CA THR A 474 6.19 13.80 -11.55
C THR A 474 5.92 15.16 -10.93
N GLU A 475 5.54 16.13 -11.75
CA GLU A 475 5.08 17.43 -11.24
C GLU A 475 3.78 17.27 -10.44
N VAL A 476 3.71 17.97 -9.32
CA VAL A 476 2.50 18.11 -8.52
C VAL A 476 2.04 19.56 -8.64
N PRO A 477 0.82 19.83 -9.16
CA PRO A 477 0.30 21.20 -9.28
C PRO A 477 0.38 21.97 -7.96
N GLY A 478 0.88 23.21 -8.00
CA GLY A 478 1.15 24.06 -6.83
C GLY A 478 2.44 23.74 -6.06
N TRP A 479 2.95 22.51 -6.12
CA TRP A 479 4.22 22.10 -5.50
C TRP A 479 5.42 22.16 -6.46
N GLY A 480 5.18 21.88 -7.75
CA GLY A 480 6.24 21.67 -8.73
C GLY A 480 6.81 20.24 -8.66
N TRP A 481 8.11 20.10 -8.93
CA TRP A 481 8.78 18.79 -9.04
C TRP A 481 9.32 18.27 -7.72
N ASN A 482 9.75 19.19 -6.86
CA ASN A 482 10.39 18.92 -5.58
C ASN A 482 10.10 19.99 -4.53
N GLY A 483 9.23 20.96 -4.82
CA GLY A 483 8.98 22.10 -3.95
C GLY A 483 9.91 23.28 -4.18
N GLU A 484 10.95 23.15 -5.02
CA GLU A 484 11.80 24.28 -5.41
C GLU A 484 11.26 24.97 -6.66
N ILE A 485 11.27 26.30 -6.64
CA ILE A 485 10.88 27.12 -7.79
C ILE A 485 12.06 27.22 -8.74
N GLY A 486 11.90 26.80 -9.98
CA GLY A 486 12.96 26.85 -10.98
C GLY A 486 12.44 26.69 -12.40
N GLU A 487 13.33 26.92 -13.37
CA GLU A 487 12.99 26.82 -14.78
C GLU A 487 12.61 25.38 -15.18
N ILE A 488 11.62 25.30 -16.08
CA ILE A 488 11.12 24.06 -16.65
C ILE A 488 11.85 23.80 -17.97
N ASP A 489 12.79 22.86 -17.93
CA ASP A 489 13.47 22.36 -19.11
C ASP A 489 12.58 21.41 -19.93
N ALA A 490 13.07 20.97 -21.10
CA ALA A 490 12.33 20.08 -21.98
C ALA A 490 12.03 18.70 -21.35
N GLU A 491 12.91 18.18 -20.49
CA GLU A 491 12.72 16.89 -19.81
C GLU A 491 11.61 16.99 -18.76
N LYS A 492 11.57 18.08 -17.99
CA LYS A 492 10.48 18.41 -17.06
C LYS A 492 9.16 18.71 -17.77
N ARG A 493 9.13 18.97 -19.07
CA ARG A 493 7.84 19.04 -19.80
C ARG A 493 7.28 17.66 -20.13
N LYS A 494 8.10 16.61 -20.15
CA LYS A 494 7.66 15.26 -20.51
C LYS A 494 6.79 14.66 -19.41
N GLY A 495 5.55 14.29 -19.77
CA GLY A 495 4.58 13.77 -18.80
C GLY A 495 3.85 14.85 -17.99
N ARG A 496 4.08 16.14 -18.28
CA ARG A 496 3.33 17.22 -17.65
C ARG A 496 1.95 17.38 -18.28
N LYS A 497 0.91 17.59 -17.48
CA LYS A 497 -0.43 17.96 -17.98
C LYS A 497 -0.36 19.34 -18.63
N ARG A 498 -0.81 19.48 -19.88
CA ARG A 498 -0.57 20.69 -20.71
C ARG A 498 -1.16 21.97 -20.13
N SER A 499 -2.26 21.87 -19.39
CA SER A 499 -2.97 23.00 -18.77
C SER A 499 -2.41 23.43 -17.42
N THR A 500 -1.38 22.74 -16.90
CA THR A 500 -0.82 23.04 -15.58
C THR A 500 0.00 24.32 -15.64
N ALA A 501 -0.30 25.27 -14.74
CA ALA A 501 0.50 26.46 -14.56
C ALA A 501 1.86 26.12 -13.93
N ASP A 502 2.90 26.89 -14.27
CA ASP A 502 4.22 26.74 -13.67
C ASP A 502 4.14 27.06 -12.17
N ALA A 503 4.81 26.26 -11.35
CA ALA A 503 4.84 26.49 -9.91
C ALA A 503 5.49 27.85 -9.61
N THR A 504 4.75 28.71 -8.92
CA THR A 504 5.22 29.99 -8.41
C THR A 504 5.50 29.89 -6.92
N LYS A 505 6.25 30.86 -6.37
CA LYS A 505 6.47 30.96 -4.93
C LYS A 505 5.15 31.03 -4.15
N GLU A 506 4.18 31.80 -4.64
CA GLU A 506 2.84 31.92 -4.06
C GLU A 506 2.12 30.57 -4.06
N SER A 507 2.07 29.88 -5.20
CA SER A 507 1.43 28.56 -5.29
C SER A 507 2.07 27.52 -4.36
N ARG A 508 3.39 27.63 -4.15
CA ARG A 508 4.16 26.77 -3.26
C ARG A 508 3.87 27.06 -1.80
N GLU A 509 3.72 28.33 -1.42
CA GLU A 509 3.31 28.76 -0.08
C GLU A 509 1.86 28.34 0.21
N ASP A 510 0.94 28.53 -0.74
CA ASP A 510 -0.45 28.09 -0.63
C ASP A 510 -0.56 26.56 -0.49
N PHE A 511 0.31 25.81 -1.17
CA PHE A 511 0.43 24.37 -1.01
C PHE A 511 0.83 23.98 0.43
N GLU A 512 1.78 24.70 1.06
CA GLU A 512 2.14 24.44 2.47
C GLU A 512 1.00 24.75 3.42
N ILE A 513 0.35 25.90 3.24
CA ILE A 513 -0.76 26.33 4.08
C ILE A 513 -1.89 25.31 3.99
N THR A 514 -2.21 24.86 2.78
CA THR A 514 -3.23 23.84 2.56
C THR A 514 -2.81 22.50 3.16
N GLY A 515 -1.55 22.09 3.01
CA GLY A 515 -1.00 20.90 3.64
C GLY A 515 -1.09 20.92 5.16
N ALA A 516 -0.74 22.06 5.80
CA ALA A 516 -0.87 22.25 7.24
C ALA A 516 -2.33 22.10 7.71
N LYS A 517 -3.28 22.68 6.97
CA LYS A 517 -4.71 22.54 7.26
C LYS A 517 -5.20 21.10 7.07
N CYS A 518 -4.74 20.42 6.02
CA CYS A 518 -5.03 18.99 5.81
C CYS A 518 -4.54 18.15 6.99
N TRP A 519 -3.31 18.35 7.46
CA TRP A 519 -2.78 17.68 8.65
C TRP A 519 -3.64 17.94 9.89
N SER A 520 -4.03 19.20 10.12
CA SER A 520 -4.88 19.57 11.26
C SER A 520 -6.24 18.86 11.23
N GLU A 521 -6.93 18.85 10.08
CA GLU A 521 -8.22 18.19 9.95
C GLU A 521 -8.10 16.65 10.01
N MET A 522 -7.05 16.06 9.44
CA MET A 522 -6.80 14.62 9.54
C MET A 522 -6.56 14.17 10.99
N GLU A 523 -5.78 14.93 11.76
CA GLU A 523 -5.56 14.64 13.18
C GLU A 523 -6.83 14.83 14.02
N LYS A 524 -7.61 15.88 13.74
CA LYS A 524 -8.90 16.10 14.38
C LYS A 524 -9.86 14.94 14.11
N LEU A 525 -9.99 14.51 12.85
CA LEU A 525 -10.81 13.35 12.47
C LEU A 525 -10.34 12.07 13.17
N ARG A 526 -9.03 11.82 13.23
CA ARG A 526 -8.48 10.65 13.93
C ARG A 526 -8.87 10.66 15.40
N VAL A 527 -8.64 11.76 16.11
CA VAL A 527 -8.97 11.88 17.55
C VAL A 527 -10.47 11.76 17.80
N GLU A 528 -11.30 12.36 16.94
CA GLU A 528 -12.76 12.22 16.99
C GLU A 528 -13.19 10.77 16.86
N TRP A 529 -12.70 10.05 15.84
CA TRP A 529 -13.02 8.65 15.63
C TRP A 529 -12.45 7.72 16.71
N GLU A 530 -11.28 8.04 17.28
CA GLU A 530 -10.76 7.32 18.45
C GLU A 530 -11.68 7.41 19.66
N SER A 531 -12.24 8.61 19.90
CA SER A 531 -13.22 8.85 20.96
C SER A 531 -14.52 8.10 20.71
N ILE A 532 -15.06 8.17 19.48
CA ILE A 532 -16.29 7.46 19.09
C ILE A 532 -16.13 5.95 19.25
N LEU A 533 -15.00 5.39 18.81
CA LEU A 533 -14.74 3.94 18.88
C LEU A 533 -14.32 3.46 20.27
N GLY A 534 -13.98 4.36 21.19
CA GLY A 534 -13.53 4.03 22.54
C GLY A 534 -12.19 3.28 22.58
N VAL A 535 -11.32 3.45 21.58
CA VAL A 535 -10.05 2.70 21.47
C VAL A 535 -8.97 3.20 22.44
N LYS A 536 -9.02 4.48 22.82
CA LYS A 536 -8.23 5.01 23.95
C LYS A 536 -9.08 4.89 25.21
N GLY A 537 -8.74 3.93 26.08
CA GLY A 537 -9.47 3.71 27.33
C GLY A 537 -9.67 5.01 28.10
N SER A 538 -10.90 5.27 28.52
CA SER A 538 -11.30 6.44 29.32
C SER A 538 -10.44 6.54 30.57
N ASN A 539 -9.46 7.45 30.60
CA ASN A 539 -8.75 7.82 31.81
C ASN A 539 -8.35 9.29 31.71
N GLY A 540 -9.08 10.15 32.43
CA GLY A 540 -8.76 11.58 32.53
C GLY A 540 -9.81 12.50 33.15
N GLN A 541 -11.04 12.05 33.45
CA GLN A 541 -11.97 12.80 34.29
C GLN A 541 -12.40 11.92 35.47
N GLY A 542 -11.78 12.14 36.62
CA GLY A 542 -12.07 11.42 37.85
C GLY A 542 -10.82 10.97 38.59
N ARG A 543 -10.01 11.92 39.03
CA ARG A 543 -9.31 11.89 40.32
C ARG A 543 -9.06 13.31 40.78
#